data_AF-A0A925MU95-F1
#
_entry.id   AF-A0A925MU95-F1
#
_cell.length_a   1.000
_cell.length_b   1.000
_cell.length_c   1.000
_cell.angle_alpha   90.00
_cell.angle_beta   90.00
_cell.angle_gamma   90.00
#
_symmetry.space_group_name_H-M   'P 1'
#
loop_
_entity.id
_entity.type
_entity.pdbx_description
1 polymer ?
#
loop_
_entity_poly.entity_id
_entity_poly.type
_entity_poly.pdbx_seq_one_letter_code
_entity_poly.pdbx_strand_id
1 'polypeptide(L)'
;MFVEALAAMGTVDGAARAVGMSRMSAYKLRRRPGAESFAAAWDGALDTGRARMFDAAIDRALNGVTTLRLRLGGVIDIEHGPDRRLMMSALRAPPPPNRTKRA
;
A
#
# COMPACT_ATOMS: atom_id res chain seq x y z
N MET A 1 -11.92 -8.79 -10.04
CA MET A 1 -10.76 -8.99 -10.97
C MET A 1 -10.20 -7.65 -11.47
N PHE A 2 -8.91 -7.61 -11.83
CA PHE A 2 -7.96 -6.46 -11.98
C PHE A 2 -8.20 -5.21 -11.12
N VAL A 3 -9.28 -4.45 -11.33
CA VAL A 3 -9.58 -3.19 -10.60
C VAL A 3 -9.66 -3.44 -9.09
N GLU A 4 -10.31 -4.54 -8.68
CA GLU A 4 -10.33 -4.96 -7.27
C GLU A 4 -8.93 -5.30 -6.74
N ALA A 5 -8.11 -6.01 -7.54
CA ALA A 5 -6.74 -6.33 -7.16
C ALA A 5 -5.89 -5.05 -7.04
N LEU A 6 -6.15 -4.06 -7.89
CA LEU A 6 -5.52 -2.74 -7.83
C LEU A 6 -5.94 -1.97 -6.57
N ALA A 7 -7.22 -2.03 -6.19
CA ALA A 7 -7.72 -1.45 -4.96
C ALA A 7 -7.18 -2.14 -3.70
N ALA A 8 -6.89 -3.45 -3.77
CA ALA A 8 -6.31 -4.20 -2.67
C ALA A 8 -4.80 -3.97 -2.53
N MET A 9 -4.07 -3.94 -3.64
CA MET A 9 -2.59 -3.93 -3.64
C MET A 9 -1.99 -2.53 -3.83
N GLY A 10 -2.71 -1.58 -4.43
CA GLY A 10 -2.24 -0.22 -4.70
C GLY A 10 -1.05 -0.10 -5.66
N THR A 11 -0.67 -1.20 -6.32
CA THR A 11 0.35 -1.22 -7.37
C THR A 11 -0.16 -1.96 -8.60
N VAL A 12 0.12 -1.40 -9.78
CA VAL A 12 -0.29 -1.98 -11.07
C VAL A 12 0.39 -3.33 -11.32
N ASP A 13 1.66 -3.43 -10.93
CA ASP A 13 2.46 -4.63 -11.12
C ASP A 13 1.96 -5.80 -10.28
N GLY A 14 1.67 -5.55 -8.99
CA GLY A 14 1.05 -6.54 -8.11
C GLY A 14 -0.33 -6.96 -8.61
N ALA A 15 -1.19 -5.98 -8.94
CA ALA A 15 -2.53 -6.26 -9.42
C ALA A 15 -2.55 -7.06 -10.73
N ALA A 16 -1.64 -6.75 -11.67
CA ALA A 16 -1.52 -7.48 -12.92
C ALA A 16 -1.10 -8.93 -12.70
N ARG A 17 -0.06 -9.17 -11.88
CA ARG A 17 0.38 -10.53 -11.51
C ARG A 17 -0.73 -11.32 -10.84
N ALA A 18 -1.47 -10.70 -9.93
CA ALA A 18 -2.56 -11.35 -9.18
C ALA A 18 -3.68 -11.89 -10.09
N VAL A 19 -3.85 -11.33 -11.29
CA VAL A 19 -4.89 -11.75 -12.24
C VAL A 19 -4.32 -12.38 -13.52
N GLY A 20 -3.04 -12.77 -13.52
CA GLY A 20 -2.41 -13.43 -14.67
C GLY A 20 -2.17 -12.50 -15.87
N MET A 21 -2.11 -11.19 -15.66
CA MET A 21 -1.82 -10.20 -16.70
C MET A 21 -0.37 -9.69 -16.60
N SER A 22 0.18 -9.24 -17.74
CA SER A 22 1.36 -8.38 -17.70
C SER A 22 0.96 -6.94 -17.42
N ARG A 23 1.85 -6.17 -16.79
CA ARG A 23 1.66 -4.72 -16.62
C ARG A 23 1.35 -4.02 -17.95
N MET A 24 2.03 -4.44 -19.01
CA MET A 24 1.86 -3.86 -20.35
C MET A 24 0.45 -4.14 -20.93
N SER A 25 -0.09 -5.36 -20.77
CA SER A 25 -1.44 -5.66 -21.25
C SER A 25 -2.52 -4.88 -20.49
N ALA A 26 -2.31 -4.65 -19.18
CA ALA A 26 -3.20 -3.84 -18.36
C ALA A 26 -3.25 -2.37 -18.84
N TYR A 27 -2.10 -1.76 -19.16
CA TYR A 27 -2.08 -0.41 -19.75
C TYR A 27 -2.65 -0.36 -21.18
N LYS A 28 -2.43 -1.41 -21.98
CA LYS A 28 -3.07 -1.50 -23.32
C LYS A 28 -4.58 -1.50 -23.19
N LEU A 29 -5.15 -2.27 -22.25
CA LEU A 29 -6.58 -2.29 -21.98
C LEU A 29 -7.10 -0.91 -21.57
N ARG A 30 -6.39 -0.22 -20.68
CA ARG A 30 -6.74 1.15 -20.25
C ARG A 30 -6.82 2.16 -21.40
N ARG A 31 -6.00 2.00 -22.44
CA ARG A 31 -5.92 2.93 -23.57
C ARG A 31 -6.83 2.57 -24.75
N ARG A 32 -7.63 1.50 -24.66
CA ARG A 32 -8.54 1.13 -25.74
C ARG A 32 -9.66 2.17 -25.89
N PRO A 33 -10.08 2.48 -27.12
CA PRO A 33 -11.31 3.24 -27.34
C PRO A 33 -12.49 2.54 -26.63
N GLY A 34 -13.33 3.29 -25.91
CA GLY A 34 -14.46 2.72 -25.15
C GLY A 34 -14.09 2.20 -23.75
N ALA A 35 -12.83 2.33 -23.32
CA ALA A 35 -12.37 1.90 -21.99
C ALA A 35 -12.39 3.04 -20.95
N GLU A 36 -13.13 4.13 -21.18
CA GLU A 36 -13.14 5.32 -20.32
C GLU A 36 -13.65 4.98 -18.91
N SER A 37 -14.68 4.13 -18.82
CA SER A 37 -15.19 3.64 -17.53
C SER A 37 -14.17 2.79 -16.78
N PHE A 38 -13.41 1.95 -17.49
CA PHE A 38 -12.33 1.16 -16.92
C PHE A 38 -11.16 2.05 -16.47
N ALA A 39 -10.81 3.08 -17.23
CA ALA A 39 -9.78 4.04 -16.85
C ALA A 39 -10.17 4.83 -15.59
N ALA A 40 -11.42 5.27 -15.49
CA ALA A 40 -11.94 5.93 -14.30
C ALA A 40 -11.93 4.99 -13.08
N ALA A 41 -12.38 3.73 -13.24
CA ALA A 41 -12.35 2.73 -12.18
C ALA A 41 -10.92 2.40 -11.72
N TRP A 42 -9.97 2.36 -12.67
CA TRP A 42 -8.55 2.18 -12.40
C TRP A 42 -7.99 3.28 -11.51
N ASP A 43 -8.26 4.55 -11.83
CA ASP A 43 -7.72 5.68 -11.07
C ASP A 43 -8.27 5.67 -9.63
N GLY A 44 -9.58 5.45 -9.45
CA GLY A 44 -10.19 5.32 -8.11
C GLY A 44 -9.68 4.12 -7.30
N ALA A 45 -9.42 2.99 -7.97
CA ALA A 45 -8.82 1.81 -7.34
C ALA A 45 -7.37 2.08 -6.92
N LEU A 46 -6.58 2.77 -7.74
CA LEU A 46 -5.19 3.09 -7.42
C LEU A 46 -5.09 3.99 -6.19
N ASP A 47 -5.93 5.02 -6.10
CA ASP A 47 -6.00 5.90 -4.92
C ASP A 47 -6.40 5.11 -3.67
N THR A 48 -7.38 4.21 -3.81
CA THR A 48 -7.82 3.35 -2.71
C THR A 48 -6.73 2.43 -2.20
N GLY A 49 -6.01 1.76 -3.10
CA GLY A 49 -4.93 0.85 -2.72
C GLY A 49 -3.72 1.57 -2.14
N ARG A 50 -3.39 2.77 -2.65
CA ARG A 50 -2.32 3.60 -2.08
C ARG A 50 -2.63 4.05 -0.66
N ALA A 51 -3.86 4.50 -0.40
CA ALA A 51 -4.29 4.86 0.96
C ALA A 51 -4.15 3.67 1.92
N ARG A 52 -4.61 2.47 1.50
CA ARG A 52 -4.47 1.25 2.31
C ARG A 52 -3.00 0.88 2.59
N MET A 53 -2.12 0.97 1.59
CA MET A 53 -0.70 0.72 1.80
C MET A 53 -0.06 1.74 2.74
N PHE A 54 -0.47 3.00 2.67
CA PHE A 54 -0.01 4.03 3.61
C PHE A 54 -0.44 3.71 5.04
N ASP A 55 -1.73 3.38 5.25
CA ASP A 55 -2.24 2.99 6.57
C ASP A 55 -1.50 1.77 7.13
N ALA A 56 -1.28 0.74 6.31
CA ALA A 56 -0.53 -0.45 6.71
C ALA A 56 0.95 -0.15 7.01
N ALA A 57 1.56 0.77 6.25
CA ALA A 57 2.94 1.19 6.50
C ALA A 57 3.07 1.97 7.81
N ILE A 58 2.10 2.84 8.13
CA ILE A 58 2.03 3.55 9.41
C ILE A 58 1.82 2.56 10.56
N ASP A 59 0.87 1.64 10.44
CA ASP A 59 0.63 0.62 11.48
C ASP A 59 1.88 -0.23 11.72
N ARG A 60 2.52 -0.71 10.66
CA ARG A 60 3.80 -1.44 10.78
C ARG A 60 4.92 -0.57 11.34
N ALA A 61 4.96 0.71 11.00
CA ALA A 61 5.94 1.64 11.55
C ALA A 61 5.74 1.84 13.04
N LEU A 62 4.50 1.87 13.54
CA LEU A 62 4.20 2.11 14.96
C LEU A 62 4.26 0.83 15.79
N ASN A 63 3.75 -0.28 15.25
CA ASN A 63 3.45 -1.51 15.99
C ASN A 63 4.28 -2.72 15.53
N GLY A 64 5.04 -2.60 14.43
CA GLY A 64 5.59 -3.76 13.71
C GLY A 64 6.98 -4.23 14.13
N VAL A 65 7.62 -3.63 15.14
CA VAL A 65 8.96 -4.06 15.60
C VAL A 65 8.94 -4.45 17.07
N THR A 66 9.26 -5.72 17.31
CA THR A 66 9.70 -6.21 18.61
C THR A 66 11.22 -6.18 18.63
N THR A 67 11.80 -5.25 19.38
CA THR A 67 13.24 -5.18 19.57
C THR A 67 13.62 -6.08 20.74
N LEU A 68 14.38 -7.14 20.46
CA LEU A 68 14.98 -7.98 21.51
C LEU A 68 16.36 -7.42 21.85
N ARG A 69 16.53 -6.86 23.05
CA ARG A 69 17.86 -6.53 23.57
C ARG A 69 18.36 -7.67 24.46
N LEU A 70 19.41 -8.33 24.00
CA LEU A 70 20.12 -9.35 24.76
C LEU A 70 21.27 -8.68 25.52
N ARG A 71 21.21 -8.66 26.86
CA ARG A 71 22.37 -8.28 27.69
C ARG A 71 23.21 -9.51 28.00
N LEU A 72 24.54 -9.36 27.94
CA LEU A 72 25.49 -10.40 28.38
C LEU A 72 25.15 -10.78 29.83
N GLY A 73 24.79 -12.05 30.07
CA GLY A 73 24.29 -12.52 31.37
C GLY A 73 22.81 -12.92 31.40
N GLY A 74 22.08 -12.81 30.27
CA GLY A 74 20.80 -13.52 30.08
C GLY A 74 19.53 -12.69 30.28
N VAL A 75 19.64 -11.37 30.50
CA VAL A 75 18.44 -10.51 30.53
C VAL A 75 18.01 -10.19 29.10
N ILE A 76 16.84 -10.72 28.73
CA ILE A 76 16.12 -10.36 27.52
C ILE A 76 15.19 -9.19 27.87
N ASP A 77 15.42 -8.04 27.26
CA ASP A 77 14.48 -6.91 27.31
C ASP A 77 13.69 -6.89 25.99
N ILE A 78 12.37 -7.03 26.10
CA ILE A 78 11.44 -7.06 24.96
C ILE A 78 10.83 -5.67 24.87
N GLU A 79 11.32 -4.86 23.94
CA GLU A 79 10.78 -3.53 23.70
C GLU A 79 9.89 -3.57 22.45
N HIS A 80 8.61 -3.25 22.62
CA HIS A 80 7.74 -2.94 21.50
C HIS A 80 7.95 -1.47 21.14
N GLY A 81 8.62 -1.22 20.02
CA GLY A 81 9.03 0.11 19.60
C GLY A 81 8.71 0.35 18.13
N PRO A 82 8.37 1.58 17.72
CA PRO A 82 8.17 1.89 16.32
C PRO A 82 9.43 1.60 15.47
N ASP A 83 9.26 1.05 14.27
CA ASP A 83 10.31 1.07 13.24
C ASP A 83 10.60 2.51 12.85
N ARG A 84 11.65 3.08 13.45
CA ARG A 84 12.04 4.48 13.27
C ARG A 84 12.32 4.81 11.80
N ARG A 85 12.79 3.86 10.98
CA ARG A 85 13.08 4.12 9.56
C ARG A 85 11.79 4.26 8.77
N LEU A 86 10.83 3.36 8.98
CA LEU A 86 9.51 3.45 8.35
C LEU A 86 8.73 4.68 8.83
N MET A 87 8.80 5.00 10.13
CA MET A 87 8.14 6.17 10.71
C MET A 87 8.67 7.46 10.08
N MET A 88 9.99 7.61 9.95
CA MET A 88 10.60 8.77 9.30
C MET A 88 10.31 8.84 7.79
N SER A 89 10.17 7.69 7.12
CA SER A 89 9.74 7.65 5.72
C SER A 89 8.30 8.13 5.57
N ALA A 90 7.40 7.74 6.47
CA ALA A 90 6.01 8.11 6.41
C ALA A 90 5.76 9.59 6.72
N LEU A 91 6.52 10.17 7.67
CA LEU A 91 6.47 11.61 8.00
C LEU A 91 6.94 12.51 6.84
N ARG A 92 7.77 11.99 5.92
CA ARG A 92 8.23 12.72 4.75
C ARG A 92 7.27 12.65 3.56
N ALA A 93 6.33 11.71 3.58
CA ALA A 93 5.35 11.58 2.51
C ALA A 93 4.18 12.55 2.77
N PRO A 94 3.68 13.26 1.73
CA PRO A 94 2.46 14.05 1.89
C PRO A 94 1.30 13.12 2.30
N PRO A 95 0.42 13.54 3.23
CA PRO A 95 -0.71 12.73 3.66
C PRO A 95 -1.60 12.39 2.46
N PRO A 96 -2.18 11.18 2.41
CA PRO A 96 -3.08 10.82 1.33
C PRO A 96 -4.27 11.80 1.26
N PRO A 97 -4.80 12.08 0.05
CA PRO A 97 -5.89 13.04 -0.12
C PRO A 97 -7.09 12.68 0.76
N ASN A 98 -7.69 13.70 1.37
CA ASN A 98 -8.80 13.56 2.31
C ASN A 98 -9.97 12.81 1.65
N ARG A 99 -10.31 11.63 2.18
CA ARG A 99 -11.53 10.88 1.82
C ARG A 99 -12.75 11.55 2.47
N THR A 100 -13.09 12.77 2.07
CA THR A 100 -14.42 13.30 2.39
C THR A 100 -15.48 12.43 1.72
N LYS A 101 -16.31 11.84 2.59
CA LYS A 101 -17.33 10.81 2.33
C LYS A 101 -18.17 11.13 1.08
N ARG A 102 -18.17 10.24 0.09
CA ARG A 102 -19.31 10.10 -0.82
C ARG A 102 -20.34 9.24 -0.09
N ALA A 103 -21.32 9.91 0.50
CA ALA A 103 -22.62 9.33 0.84
C ALA A 103 -23.44 9.15 -0.44
#